data_AF-A0A950YZB2-F1
#
_entry.id   AF-A0A950YZB2-F1
#
_cell.length_a   1.000
_cell.length_b   1.000
_cell.length_c   1.000
_cell.angle_alpha   90.00
_cell.angle_beta   90.00
_cell.angle_gamma   90.00
#
_symmetry.space_group_name_H-M   'P 1'
#
loop_
_entity.id
_entity.type
_entity.pdbx_description
1 polymer ?
#
loop_
_entity_poly.entity_id
_entity_poly.type
_entity_poly.pdbx_seq_one_letter_code
_entity_poly.pdbx_strand_id
1 'polypeptide(L)'
;MPLAYLLTLVALAGVAIGLVLGEKRKVSAHVGAVGGGVLLGLALFWVVPEIAQDAGWVPALVCPGAACGVLVLMDRHFQHHDGEPGEQVIWPLLIATAIHSFLDGWSLRALAGQGVPGLVVPFALGLHKVPEGFAMGWVTRRSIGSVPSAFAAAAGVELFTLVGAFIEPAVNSSGV
;
A
#
# COMPACT_ATOMS: atom_id res chain seq x y z
N MET A 1 3.82 14.45 -12.21
CA MET A 1 2.73 13.76 -12.93
C MET A 1 3.19 12.48 -13.64
N PRO A 2 4.23 12.45 -14.51
CA PRO A 2 4.69 11.20 -15.13
C PRO A 2 5.07 10.11 -14.12
N LEU A 3 5.59 10.49 -12.94
CA LEU A 3 5.89 9.57 -11.85
C LEU A 3 4.66 8.83 -11.30
N ALA A 4 3.50 9.48 -11.21
CA ALA A 4 2.28 8.82 -10.72
C ALA A 4 1.83 7.71 -11.68
N TYR A 5 1.87 7.98 -12.98
CA TYR A 5 1.63 6.96 -14.01
C TYR A 5 2.65 5.83 -13.93
N LEU A 6 3.94 6.15 -13.79
CA LEU A 6 4.98 5.14 -13.66
C LEU A 6 4.75 4.24 -12.44
N LEU A 7 4.49 4.81 -11.26
CA LEU A 7 4.23 4.04 -10.05
C LEU A 7 2.98 3.16 -10.19
N THR A 8 1.91 3.71 -10.77
CA THR A 8 0.69 2.93 -11.02
C THR A 8 0.97 1.77 -11.97
N LEU A 9 1.72 1.99 -13.06
CA LEU A 9 2.11 0.92 -13.99
C LEU A 9 3.00 -0.14 -13.33
N VAL A 10 3.93 0.28 -12.46
CA VAL A 10 4.77 -0.61 -11.67
C VAL A 10 3.91 -1.47 -10.72
N ALA A 11 2.93 -0.87 -10.07
CA ALA A 11 1.99 -1.57 -9.21
C ALA A 11 1.15 -2.59 -10.01
N LEU A 12 0.60 -2.19 -11.16
CA LEU A 12 -0.17 -3.06 -12.05
C LEU A 12 0.68 -4.22 -12.60
N ALA A 13 1.96 -3.98 -12.88
CA ALA A 13 2.90 -5.04 -13.23
C ALA A 13 3.09 -6.01 -12.05
N GLY A 14 3.24 -5.47 -10.84
CA GLY A 14 3.24 -6.26 -9.60
C GLY A 14 1.98 -7.12 -9.46
N VAL A 15 0.79 -6.54 -9.66
CA VAL A 15 -0.51 -7.24 -9.64
C VAL A 15 -0.54 -8.39 -10.63
N ALA A 16 -0.15 -8.15 -11.89
CA ALA A 16 -0.09 -9.18 -12.91
C ALA A 16 0.85 -10.33 -12.51
N ILE A 17 2.04 -10.01 -11.98
CA ILE A 17 3.00 -11.00 -11.48
C ILE A 17 2.42 -11.77 -10.29
N GLY A 18 1.76 -11.09 -9.35
CA GLY A 18 1.13 -11.69 -8.16
C GLY A 18 0.01 -12.66 -8.51
N LEU A 19 -0.83 -12.31 -9.49
CA LEU A 19 -1.89 -13.19 -9.99
C LEU A 19 -1.36 -14.48 -10.63
N VAL A 20 -0.23 -14.40 -11.34
CA VAL A 20 0.36 -15.54 -12.06
C VAL A 20 1.24 -16.40 -11.15
N LEU A 21 2.12 -15.78 -10.37
CA LEU A 21 3.06 -16.49 -9.49
C LEU A 21 2.43 -16.90 -8.16
N GLY A 22 1.27 -16.34 -7.83
CA GLY A 22 0.56 -16.58 -6.59
C GLY A 22 0.18 -18.03 -6.31
N GLU A 23 0.09 -18.86 -7.34
CA GLU A 23 -0.19 -20.29 -7.22
C GLU A 23 1.06 -21.09 -6.77
N LYS A 24 2.27 -20.55 -6.94
CA LYS A 24 3.54 -21.21 -6.57
C LYS A 24 3.94 -20.89 -5.14
N ARG A 25 3.52 -21.73 -4.18
CA ARG A 25 3.73 -21.54 -2.72
C ARG A 25 5.16 -21.11 -2.32
N LYS A 26 6.20 -21.73 -2.88
CA LYS A 26 7.60 -21.42 -2.53
C LYS A 26 8.03 -20.02 -2.99
N VAL A 27 7.67 -19.64 -4.22
CA VAL A 27 8.01 -18.33 -4.80
C VAL A 27 7.25 -17.23 -4.08
N SER A 28 5.95 -17.45 -3.83
CA SER A 28 5.09 -16.55 -3.08
C SER A 28 5.61 -16.27 -1.66
N ALA A 29 6.10 -17.30 -0.95
CA ALA A 29 6.65 -17.12 0.40
C ALA A 29 7.92 -16.25 0.40
N HIS A 30 8.85 -16.46 -0.53
CA HIS A 30 10.07 -15.65 -0.61
C HIS A 30 9.79 -14.21 -1.04
N VAL A 31 8.93 -14.01 -2.04
CA VAL A 31 8.57 -12.66 -2.50
C VAL A 31 7.81 -11.90 -1.41
N GLY A 32 6.90 -12.58 -0.70
CA GLY A 32 6.21 -12.01 0.47
C GLY A 32 7.18 -11.63 1.59
N ALA A 33 8.16 -12.48 1.92
CA ALA A 33 9.16 -12.18 2.95
C ALA A 33 10.08 -11.00 2.55
N VAL A 34 10.52 -10.95 1.30
CA VAL A 34 11.32 -9.83 0.78
C VAL A 34 10.50 -8.54 0.80
N GLY A 35 9.25 -8.58 0.33
CA GLY A 35 8.34 -7.44 0.34
C GLY A 35 8.07 -6.93 1.75
N GLY A 36 7.74 -7.82 2.68
CA GLY A 36 7.54 -7.50 4.10
C GLY A 36 8.79 -6.91 4.75
N GLY A 37 9.98 -7.46 4.43
CA GLY A 37 11.26 -6.93 4.92
C GLY A 37 11.56 -5.53 4.40
N VAL A 38 11.34 -5.26 3.11
CA VAL A 38 11.51 -3.92 2.51
C VAL A 38 10.54 -2.92 3.15
N LEU A 39 9.26 -3.29 3.27
CA LEU A 39 8.22 -2.45 3.88
C LEU A 39 8.53 -2.13 5.35
N LEU A 40 8.91 -3.13 6.14
CA LEU A 40 9.29 -2.95 7.53
C LEU A 40 10.55 -2.08 7.64
N GLY A 41 11.53 -2.27 6.77
CA GLY A 41 12.74 -1.46 6.70
C GLY A 41 12.44 0.01 6.42
N LEU A 42 11.61 0.29 5.42
CA LEU A 42 11.13 1.65 5.12
C LEU A 42 10.37 2.26 6.31
N ALA A 43 9.48 1.49 6.94
CA ALA A 43 8.75 1.99 8.11
C ALA A 43 9.70 2.37 9.27
N LEU A 44 10.65 1.50 9.62
CA LEU A 44 11.51 1.68 10.80
C LEU A 44 12.65 2.67 10.60
N PHE A 45 13.27 2.68 9.42
CA PHE A 45 14.48 3.47 9.17
C PHE A 45 14.20 4.77 8.40
N TRP A 46 12.96 4.98 7.96
CA TRP A 46 12.56 6.17 7.24
C TRP A 46 11.38 6.86 7.90
N VAL A 47 10.20 6.24 7.83
CA VAL A 47 8.93 6.89 8.17
C VAL A 47 8.89 7.24 9.66
N VAL A 48 9.26 6.30 10.53
CA VAL A 48 9.28 6.55 11.98
C VAL A 48 10.29 7.64 12.35
N PRO A 49 11.57 7.61 11.91
CA PRO A 49 12.51 8.70 12.15
C PRO A 49 12.06 10.06 11.61
N GLU A 50 11.42 10.10 10.45
CA GLU A 50 10.90 11.34 9.83
C GLU A 50 9.76 11.93 10.67
N ILE A 51 8.75 11.13 11.05
CA ILE A 51 7.69 11.58 11.95
C ILE A 51 8.26 12.01 13.31
N ALA A 52 9.31 11.33 13.80
CA ALA A 52 9.96 11.70 15.05
C ALA A 52 10.67 13.05 14.96
N GLN A 53 11.20 13.43 13.79
CA GLN A 53 11.79 14.74 13.56
C GLN A 53 10.71 15.84 13.48
N ASP A 54 9.59 15.57 12.81
CA ASP A 54 8.56 16.59 12.55
C ASP A 54 7.55 16.76 13.70
N ALA A 55 7.16 15.65 14.34
CA ALA A 55 6.10 15.61 15.35
C ALA A 55 6.56 15.04 16.71
N GLY A 56 7.79 14.52 16.81
CA GLY A 56 8.35 13.93 18.01
C GLY A 56 8.17 12.40 18.12
N TRP A 57 8.96 11.77 18.99
CA TRP A 57 8.99 10.30 19.13
C TRP A 57 7.67 9.69 19.61
N VAL A 58 6.87 10.43 20.37
CA VAL A 58 5.58 9.92 20.89
C VAL A 58 4.61 9.62 19.75
N PRO A 59 4.21 10.59 18.90
CA PRO A 59 3.33 10.29 17.76
C PRO A 59 3.97 9.31 16.76
N ALA A 60 5.30 9.34 16.58
CA ALA A 60 6.02 8.42 15.70
C ALA A 60 5.88 6.94 16.12
N LEU A 61 5.70 6.66 17.41
CA LEU A 61 5.51 5.29 17.92
C LEU A 61 4.04 4.95 18.15
N VAL A 62 3.26 5.90 18.68
CA VAL A 62 1.86 5.67 19.05
C VAL A 62 0.99 5.50 17.82
N CYS A 63 1.14 6.33 16.78
CA CYS A 63 0.26 6.26 15.61
C CYS A 63 0.43 4.93 14.82
N PRO A 64 1.66 4.50 14.46
CA PRO A 64 1.84 3.19 13.84
C PRO A 64 1.45 2.04 14.78
N GLY A 65 1.78 2.13 16.07
CA GLY A 65 1.40 1.12 17.07
C GLY A 65 -0.11 0.96 17.19
N ALA A 66 -0.87 2.06 17.17
CA ALA A 66 -2.33 2.05 17.19
C ALA A 66 -2.90 1.44 15.89
N ALA A 67 -2.34 1.79 14.73
CA ALA A 67 -2.73 1.18 13.45
C ALA A 67 -2.49 -0.33 13.44
N CYS A 68 -1.33 -0.80 13.90
CA CYS A 68 -1.05 -2.22 14.09
C CYS A 68 -2.04 -2.88 15.08
N GLY A 69 -2.36 -2.20 16.18
CA GLY A 69 -3.35 -2.66 17.15
C GLY A 69 -4.73 -2.86 16.53
N VAL A 70 -5.20 -1.91 15.71
CA VAL A 70 -6.46 -2.02 14.96
C VAL A 70 -6.43 -3.23 14.02
N LEU A 71 -5.35 -3.43 13.26
CA LEU A 71 -5.23 -4.58 12.37
C LEU A 71 -5.28 -5.92 13.12
N VAL A 72 -4.64 -6.01 14.30
CA VAL A 72 -4.70 -7.20 15.17
C VAL A 72 -6.12 -7.43 15.69
N LEU A 73 -6.83 -6.36 16.06
CA LEU A 73 -8.22 -6.46 16.52
C LEU A 73 -9.15 -6.92 15.38
N MET A 74 -8.95 -6.39 14.17
CA MET A 74 -9.69 -6.81 12.98
C MET A 74 -9.43 -8.28 12.65
N ASP A 75 -8.17 -8.72 12.61
CA ASP A 75 -7.82 -10.13 12.37
C ASP A 75 -8.49 -11.05 13.39
N ARG A 76 -8.42 -10.71 14.69
CA ARG A 76 -9.11 -11.47 15.74
C ARG A 76 -10.62 -11.49 15.55
N HIS A 77 -11.23 -10.36 15.22
CA HIS A 77 -12.67 -10.25 15.03
C HIS A 77 -13.15 -11.13 13.85
N PHE A 78 -12.43 -11.09 12.72
CA PHE A 78 -12.78 -11.87 11.53
C PHE A 78 -12.47 -13.36 11.66
N GLN A 79 -11.50 -13.76 12.50
CA GLN A 79 -11.22 -15.18 12.75
C GLN A 79 -12.23 -15.86 13.70
N HIS A 80 -12.98 -15.10 14.52
CA HIS A 80 -13.86 -15.66 15.57
C HIS A 80 -15.36 -15.53 15.29
N HIS A 81 -15.79 -14.87 14.23
CA HIS A 81 -17.20 -14.88 13.81
C HIS A 81 -17.46 -16.00 12.80
N ASP A 82 -18.42 -16.87 13.12
CA ASP A 82 -18.81 -18.05 12.33
C ASP A 82 -19.15 -17.71 10.86
N GLY A 83 -18.34 -18.21 9.91
CA GLY A 83 -18.66 -18.24 8.49
C GLY A 83 -17.44 -18.10 7.58
N GLU A 84 -17.14 -19.15 6.78
CA GLU A 84 -16.21 -19.21 5.63
C GLU A 84 -15.08 -18.14 5.63
N PRO A 85 -13.87 -18.46 6.12
CA PRO A 85 -12.76 -17.52 6.39
C PRO A 85 -12.22 -16.69 5.21
N GLY A 86 -12.71 -16.87 3.98
CA GLY A 86 -12.08 -16.38 2.76
C GLY A 86 -12.60 -15.04 2.21
N GLU A 87 -13.92 -14.78 2.28
CA GLU A 87 -14.53 -13.67 1.53
C GLU A 87 -14.76 -12.40 2.36
N GLN A 88 -14.83 -12.49 3.69
CA GLN A 88 -15.17 -11.33 4.53
C GLN A 88 -13.98 -10.39 4.77
N VAL A 89 -12.76 -10.91 4.71
CA VAL A 89 -11.53 -10.14 5.04
C VAL A 89 -10.99 -9.37 3.83
N ILE A 90 -11.28 -9.80 2.61
CA ILE A 90 -10.71 -9.17 1.41
C ILE A 90 -11.22 -7.74 1.23
N TRP A 91 -12.50 -7.46 1.49
CA TRP A 91 -13.06 -6.12 1.25
C TRP A 91 -12.48 -5.04 2.19
N PRO A 92 -12.40 -5.24 3.52
CA PRO A 92 -11.68 -4.33 4.39
C PRO A 92 -10.22 -4.12 3.97
N LEU A 93 -9.54 -5.19 3.53
CA LEU A 93 -8.16 -5.11 3.03
C LEU A 93 -8.06 -4.25 1.77
N LEU A 94 -8.93 -4.46 0.77
CA LEU A 94 -8.95 -3.66 -0.47
C LEU A 94 -9.24 -2.18 -0.17
N ILE A 95 -10.13 -1.87 0.77
CA ILE A 95 -10.42 -0.49 1.19
C ILE A 95 -9.20 0.14 1.85
N ALA A 96 -8.56 -0.57 2.79
CA ALA A 96 -7.37 -0.07 3.47
C ALA A 96 -6.24 0.19 2.47
N THR A 97 -6.01 -0.74 1.53
CA THR A 97 -5.00 -0.56 0.48
C THR A 97 -5.37 0.54 -0.52
N ALA A 98 -6.65 0.78 -0.81
CA ALA A 98 -7.07 1.90 -1.65
C ALA A 98 -6.76 3.25 -1.00
N ILE A 99 -7.04 3.38 0.31
CA ILE A 99 -6.66 4.56 1.09
C ILE A 99 -5.14 4.74 1.09
N HIS A 100 -4.39 3.65 1.29
CA HIS A 100 -2.93 3.65 1.25
C HIS A 100 -2.40 4.12 -0.12
N SER A 101 -2.86 3.49 -1.20
CA SER A 101 -2.51 3.84 -2.58
C SER A 101 -2.85 5.30 -2.90
N PHE A 102 -3.97 5.82 -2.38
CA PHE A 102 -4.32 7.22 -2.49
C PHE A 102 -3.30 8.14 -1.82
N LEU A 103 -2.87 7.82 -0.60
CA LEU A 103 -1.87 8.58 0.14
C LEU A 103 -0.51 8.57 -0.58
N ASP A 104 -0.13 7.48 -1.26
CA ASP A 104 1.09 7.45 -2.08
C ASP A 104 1.03 8.48 -3.21
N GLY A 105 -0.10 8.51 -3.91
CA GLY A 105 -0.39 9.47 -4.96
C GLY A 105 -0.34 10.90 -4.45
N TRP A 106 -0.96 11.14 -3.30
CA TRP A 106 -0.94 12.46 -2.66
C TRP A 106 0.49 12.88 -2.32
N SER A 107 1.28 12.02 -1.68
CA SER A 107 2.68 12.31 -1.30
C SER A 107 3.53 12.71 -2.51
N LEU A 108 3.36 12.05 -3.66
CA LEU A 108 4.02 12.46 -4.90
C LEU A 108 3.68 13.90 -5.30
N ARG A 109 2.43 14.32 -5.08
CA ARG A 109 1.98 15.66 -5.42
C ARG A 109 2.46 16.68 -4.40
N ALA A 110 2.31 16.40 -3.12
CA ALA A 110 2.66 17.30 -2.03
C ALA A 110 4.16 17.66 -2.03
N LEU A 111 5.02 16.69 -2.36
CA LEU A 111 6.47 16.85 -2.34
C LEU A 111 7.08 17.15 -3.70
N ALA A 112 6.25 17.28 -4.76
CA ALA A 112 6.71 17.61 -6.09
C ALA A 112 7.46 18.96 -6.09
N GLY A 113 8.72 18.94 -6.52
CA GLY A 113 9.55 20.15 -6.61
C GLY A 113 10.19 20.59 -5.28
N GLN A 114 9.98 19.87 -4.17
CA GLN A 114 10.59 20.18 -2.87
C GLN A 114 12.04 19.67 -2.74
N GLY A 115 12.88 19.84 -3.76
CA GLY A 115 14.29 19.43 -3.71
C GLY A 115 14.50 17.92 -3.49
N VAL A 116 15.31 17.56 -2.48
CA VAL A 116 15.67 16.16 -2.19
C VAL A 116 14.45 15.28 -1.89
N PRO A 117 13.50 15.66 -1.00
CA PRO A 117 12.24 14.92 -0.81
C PRO A 117 11.49 14.60 -2.11
N GLY A 118 11.43 15.56 -3.05
CA GLY A 118 10.74 15.40 -4.32
C GLY A 118 11.37 14.38 -5.28
N LEU A 119 12.62 13.99 -5.05
CA LEU A 119 13.31 12.92 -5.79
C LEU A 119 13.24 11.59 -5.05
N VAL A 120 13.38 11.67 -3.74
CA VAL A 120 13.61 10.52 -2.88
C VAL A 120 12.31 9.77 -2.57
N VAL A 121 11.21 10.49 -2.32
CA VAL A 121 9.91 9.87 -2.06
C VAL A 121 9.41 9.04 -3.24
N PRO A 122 9.45 9.51 -4.51
CA PRO A 122 9.09 8.66 -5.66
C PRO A 122 9.91 7.37 -5.76
N PHE A 123 11.19 7.41 -5.37
CA PHE A 123 12.04 6.22 -5.36
C PHE A 123 11.63 5.24 -4.26
N ALA A 124 11.41 5.74 -3.04
CA ALA A 124 10.92 4.94 -1.93
C ALA A 124 9.55 4.32 -2.24
N LEU A 125 8.63 5.09 -2.85
CA LEU A 125 7.34 4.61 -3.34
C LEU A 125 7.51 3.49 -4.37
N GLY A 126 8.38 3.69 -5.38
CA GLY A 126 8.66 2.65 -6.38
C GLY A 126 9.16 1.34 -5.78
N LEU A 127 10.00 1.42 -4.74
CA LEU A 127 10.53 0.22 -4.07
C LEU A 127 9.45 -0.60 -3.36
N HIS A 128 8.43 0.03 -2.77
CA HIS A 128 7.37 -0.70 -2.09
C HIS A 128 6.13 -0.97 -2.93
N LYS A 129 5.94 -0.27 -4.06
CA LYS A 129 4.80 -0.52 -4.95
C LYS A 129 4.88 -1.85 -5.69
N VAL A 130 6.09 -2.35 -5.98
CA VAL A 130 6.27 -3.69 -6.55
C VAL A 130 5.81 -4.80 -5.58
N PRO A 131 6.31 -4.85 -4.32
CA PRO A 131 5.78 -5.73 -3.29
C PRO A 131 4.28 -5.62 -3.06
N GLU A 132 3.75 -4.40 -3.00
CA GLU A 132 2.33 -4.14 -2.75
C GLU A 132 1.46 -4.70 -3.87
N GLY A 133 1.75 -4.32 -5.13
CA GLY A 133 1.02 -4.83 -6.28
C GLY A 133 1.07 -6.36 -6.36
N PHE A 134 2.24 -6.96 -6.09
CA PHE A 134 2.37 -8.41 -6.00
C PHE A 134 1.47 -9.02 -4.94
N ALA A 135 1.48 -8.48 -3.72
CA ALA A 135 0.65 -8.94 -2.62
C ALA A 135 -0.85 -8.82 -2.94
N MET A 136 -1.24 -7.71 -3.58
CA MET A 136 -2.61 -7.46 -4.02
C MET A 136 -3.07 -8.46 -5.08
N GLY A 137 -2.28 -8.68 -6.13
CA GLY A 137 -2.58 -9.71 -7.13
C GLY A 137 -2.64 -11.12 -6.53
N TRP A 138 -1.77 -11.41 -5.55
CA TRP A 138 -1.74 -12.69 -4.87
C TRP A 138 -2.98 -12.96 -4.01
N VAL A 139 -3.37 -11.97 -3.19
CA VAL A 139 -4.50 -12.13 -2.26
C VAL A 139 -5.83 -12.11 -3.01
N THR A 140 -6.00 -11.25 -4.02
CA THR A 140 -7.24 -11.23 -4.82
C THR A 140 -7.40 -12.49 -5.67
N ARG A 141 -6.30 -13.09 -6.18
CA ARG A 141 -6.36 -14.37 -6.91
C ARG A 141 -7.03 -15.48 -6.10
N ARG A 142 -6.83 -15.48 -4.79
CA ARG A 142 -7.31 -16.54 -3.89
C ARG A 142 -8.65 -16.21 -3.23
N SER A 143 -9.00 -14.93 -3.21
CA SER A 143 -10.21 -14.44 -2.55
C SER A 143 -11.34 -14.15 -3.53
N ILE A 144 -11.06 -14.02 -4.83
CA ILE A 144 -12.03 -13.70 -5.88
C ILE A 144 -12.03 -14.83 -6.91
N GLY A 145 -13.21 -15.41 -7.17
CA GLY A 145 -13.34 -16.64 -7.97
C GLY A 145 -12.95 -16.55 -9.45
N SER A 146 -12.68 -15.36 -9.99
CA SER A 146 -12.29 -15.18 -11.40
C SER A 146 -11.02 -14.34 -11.55
N VAL A 147 -10.12 -14.75 -12.45
CA VAL A 147 -8.86 -14.02 -12.74
C VAL A 147 -9.11 -12.59 -13.22
N PRO A 148 -10.04 -12.34 -14.16
CA PRO A 148 -10.32 -10.98 -14.59
C PRO A 148 -10.88 -10.11 -13.46
N SER A 149 -11.76 -10.66 -12.61
CA SER A 149 -12.29 -9.93 -11.46
C SER A 149 -11.23 -9.65 -10.41
N ALA A 150 -10.32 -10.60 -10.14
CA ALA A 150 -9.20 -10.43 -9.24
C ALA A 150 -8.24 -9.33 -9.71
N PHE A 151 -7.93 -9.30 -11.02
CA PHE A 151 -7.14 -8.23 -11.62
C PHE A 151 -7.88 -6.90 -11.55
N ALA A 152 -9.17 -6.85 -11.91
CA ALA A 152 -9.94 -5.61 -11.90
C ALA A 152 -10.05 -5.01 -10.49
N ALA A 153 -10.26 -5.84 -9.47
CA ALA A 153 -10.32 -5.40 -8.07
C ALA A 153 -8.96 -4.84 -7.60
N ALA A 154 -7.87 -5.57 -7.83
CA ALA A 154 -6.53 -5.12 -7.46
C ALA A 154 -6.10 -3.87 -8.25
N ALA A 155 -6.33 -3.84 -9.56
CA ALA A 155 -6.05 -2.67 -10.39
C ALA A 155 -6.89 -1.46 -9.97
N GLY A 156 -8.16 -1.67 -9.60
CA GLY A 156 -9.03 -0.63 -9.06
C GLY A 156 -8.46 0.04 -7.82
N VAL A 157 -7.84 -0.75 -6.93
CA VAL A 157 -7.11 -0.24 -5.75
C VAL A 157 -5.89 0.58 -6.17
N GLU A 158 -5.02 0.04 -7.04
CA GLU A 158 -3.79 0.73 -7.46
C GLU A 158 -4.06 2.05 -8.23
N LEU A 159 -5.21 2.14 -8.91
CA LEU A 159 -5.63 3.38 -9.58
C LEU A 159 -5.86 4.54 -8.60
N PHE A 160 -6.05 4.28 -7.31
CA PHE A 160 -6.14 5.35 -6.31
C PHE A 160 -4.82 6.14 -6.18
N THR A 161 -3.68 5.58 -6.57
CA THR A 161 -2.42 6.35 -6.69
C THR A 161 -2.52 7.47 -7.71
N LEU A 162 -3.24 7.25 -8.82
CA LEU A 162 -3.54 8.35 -9.74
C LEU A 162 -4.52 9.33 -9.10
N VAL A 163 -5.59 8.83 -8.49
CA VAL A 163 -6.60 9.69 -7.85
C VAL A 163 -5.95 10.63 -6.83
N GLY A 164 -5.07 10.12 -5.95
CA GLY A 164 -4.34 10.93 -4.99
C GLY A 164 -3.36 11.92 -5.61
N ALA A 165 -2.70 11.55 -6.72
CA ALA A 165 -1.79 12.47 -7.42
C ALA A 165 -2.50 13.60 -8.17
N PHE A 166 -3.77 13.36 -8.55
CA PHE A 166 -4.60 14.28 -9.33
C PHE A 166 -5.66 15.02 -8.51
N ILE A 167 -5.84 14.71 -7.22
CA ILE A 167 -6.71 15.51 -6.36
C ILE A 167 -6.15 16.94 -6.31
N GLU A 168 -6.92 17.89 -6.84
CA GLU A 168 -6.52 19.29 -7.03
C GLU A 168 -6.11 19.97 -5.70
N PRO A 169 -5.33 21.07 -5.75
CA PRO A 169 -4.69 21.65 -4.58
C PRO A 169 -5.66 22.52 -3.78
N ALA A 170 -6.65 21.91 -3.13
CA ALA A 170 -7.36 22.56 -2.01
C ALA A 170 -6.55 22.52 -0.71
N VAL A 171 -5.40 21.82 -0.69
CA VAL A 171 -4.59 21.61 0.52
C VAL A 171 -3.25 22.37 0.51
N ASN A 172 -2.77 22.83 -0.65
CA ASN A 172 -1.58 23.70 -0.70
C ASN A 172 -1.85 25.10 -0.13
N SER A 173 -3.12 25.46 0.11
CA SER A 173 -3.55 26.70 0.75
C SER A 173 -4.04 26.49 2.20
N SER A 174 -4.00 25.26 2.73
CA SER A 174 -4.34 25.00 4.14
C SER A 174 -3.11 24.90 5.05
N GLY A 175 -1.94 25.35 4.57
CA GLY A 175 -0.82 25.71 5.43
C GLY A 175 -1.18 26.97 6.21
N VAL A 176 -2.02 26.80 7.23
CA VAL A 176 -2.03 27.63 8.44
C VAL A 176 -0.81 27.24 9.26
#